data_AF-A0A517PDY8-F1
#
_entry.id   AF-A0A517PDY8-F1
#
_cell.length_a   1.000
_cell.length_b   1.000
_cell.length_c   1.000
_cell.angle_alpha   90.00
_cell.angle_beta   90.00
_cell.angle_gamma   90.00
#
_symmetry.space_group_name_H-M   'P 1'
#
loop_
_entity.id
_entity.type
_entity.pdbx_description
1 polymer ?
#
loop_
_entity_poly.entity_id
_entity_poly.type
_entity_poly.pdbx_seq_one_letter_code
_entity_poly.pdbx_strand_id
1 'polypeptide(L)'
;MDNLAHALAGALIARSLPRRWAGGVPEEDPAFDPDRPRPGIWLTWSGVIAANLPDFEALVLWPPPLGDKAAYLLHHRGWSHSLIGIAAEAVAFTALLWLLARWRRTARWFAGFTPRRGLAVAALGVGSHLFMDWWNSYGVRPFYPWDRSWYYGDLVFIVDPWVWLILAGALICGTRRFGWTKWGWYALAAAATLIVAGACWQEQCPWWVLAAWATGVVEVGLLRWWGRWRFADLFGWGTLTAYLVTMGLWSQAAREAVTRETIDPHYMNRIHSIAKQSVQAVPGVPWDREVLNSHGRRGRNKPVGLLAAGDRRFDFDGASLIRVNAITGDRGPLHLWDAGWPHNQARIRPKGLRRVEAWAAFARHPVAQFRGSKVILGDVRYGAGGEEDWSALEVEYDILPIWESAPRPLENSVPPMN
;
A
#
# COMPACT_ATOMS: atom_id res chain seq x y z
N MET A 1 2.74 -1.92 1.18
CA MET A 1 4.07 -1.30 1.33
C MET A 1 5.01 -2.06 0.43
N ASP A 2 6.12 -1.45 0.06
CA ASP A 2 7.14 -2.11 -0.75
C ASP A 2 7.96 -3.14 0.06
N ASN A 3 8.56 -4.10 -0.63
CA ASN A 3 9.34 -5.20 -0.05
C ASN A 3 10.54 -4.73 0.80
N LEU A 4 11.12 -3.57 0.49
CA LEU A 4 12.22 -3.03 1.28
C LEU A 4 11.72 -2.52 2.64
N ALA A 5 10.59 -1.82 2.69
CA ALA A 5 9.97 -1.44 3.96
C ALA A 5 9.66 -2.66 4.84
N HIS A 6 9.10 -3.71 4.23
CA HIS A 6 8.83 -4.98 4.91
C HIS A 6 10.10 -5.66 5.40
N ALA A 7 11.17 -5.70 4.59
CA ALA A 7 12.46 -6.26 4.99
C ALA A 7 13.08 -5.50 6.18
N LEU A 8 13.05 -4.17 6.17
CA LEU A 8 13.54 -3.33 7.25
C LEU A 8 12.73 -3.54 8.54
N ALA A 9 11.40 -3.62 8.43
CA ALA A 9 10.51 -3.90 9.57
C ALA A 9 10.78 -5.30 10.14
N GLY A 10 10.86 -6.33 9.30
CA GLY A 10 11.18 -7.70 9.71
C GLY A 10 12.54 -7.81 10.42
N ALA A 11 13.55 -7.10 9.92
CA ALA A 11 14.86 -7.00 10.58
C ALA A 11 14.77 -6.31 11.95
N LEU A 12 14.01 -5.22 12.05
CA LEU A 12 13.84 -4.47 13.30
C LEU A 12 13.04 -5.25 14.34
N ILE A 13 11.97 -5.95 13.93
CA ILE A 13 11.21 -6.89 14.76
C ILE A 13 12.16 -7.93 15.34
N ALA A 14 12.93 -8.60 14.48
CA ALA A 14 13.86 -9.64 14.91
C ALA A 14 14.92 -9.12 15.90
N ARG A 15 15.41 -7.89 15.70
CA ARG A 15 16.37 -7.26 16.62
C ARG A 15 15.75 -6.85 17.95
N SER A 16 14.46 -6.47 17.94
CA SER A 16 13.69 -6.09 19.11
C SER A 16 13.35 -7.29 20.01
N LEU A 17 13.46 -8.52 19.49
CA LEU A 17 13.21 -9.74 20.27
C LEU A 17 14.30 -9.99 21.32
N PRO A 18 13.99 -10.73 22.40
CA PRO A 18 14.94 -10.94 23.49
C PRO A 18 16.24 -11.58 23.00
N ARG A 19 17.41 -10.99 23.35
CA ARG A 19 18.73 -11.46 22.89
C ARG A 19 18.97 -12.96 23.10
N ARG A 20 18.40 -13.55 24.16
CA ARG A 20 18.45 -15.00 24.45
C ARG A 20 17.83 -15.89 23.35
N TRP A 21 17.04 -15.33 22.43
CA TRP A 21 16.45 -16.03 21.30
C TRP A 21 17.45 -16.31 20.19
N ALA A 22 18.42 -15.40 20.00
CA ALA A 22 19.52 -15.57 19.06
C ALA A 22 20.41 -16.78 19.43
N GLY A 23 20.39 -17.23 20.68
CA GLY A 23 21.25 -18.31 21.16
C GLY A 23 22.73 -17.93 21.13
N GLY A 24 23.59 -18.88 21.53
CA GLY A 24 25.04 -18.70 21.61
C GLY A 24 25.52 -17.89 22.81
N VAL A 25 26.84 -17.69 22.84
CA VAL A 25 27.58 -16.98 23.89
C VAL A 25 27.31 -15.47 23.76
N PRO A 26 26.85 -14.76 24.81
CA PRO A 26 26.65 -13.32 24.78
C PRO A 26 27.92 -12.57 24.38
N GLU A 27 27.80 -11.45 23.68
CA GLU A 27 28.97 -10.62 23.29
C GLU A 27 29.74 -10.02 24.49
N GLU A 28 29.16 -10.10 25.69
CA GLU A 28 29.75 -9.65 26.95
C GLU A 28 30.51 -10.77 27.68
N ASP A 29 30.42 -12.00 27.19
CA ASP A 29 31.09 -13.17 27.74
C ASP A 29 32.52 -13.27 27.15
N PRO A 30 33.55 -13.52 27.98
CA PRO A 30 34.94 -13.68 27.52
C PRO A 30 35.15 -14.72 26.43
N ALA A 31 34.25 -15.71 26.29
CA ALA A 31 34.29 -16.73 25.25
C ALA A 31 33.72 -16.26 23.89
N PHE A 32 33.26 -15.01 23.77
CA PHE A 32 32.77 -14.46 22.52
C PHE A 32 33.90 -14.24 21.51
N ASP A 33 33.78 -14.88 20.35
CA ASP A 33 34.72 -14.78 19.24
C ASP A 33 34.08 -13.98 18.09
N PRO A 34 34.58 -12.77 17.75
CA PRO A 34 34.02 -11.90 16.73
C PRO A 34 34.19 -12.42 15.30
N ASP A 35 35.10 -13.37 15.07
CA ASP A 35 35.42 -13.93 13.75
C ASP A 35 34.63 -15.23 13.47
N ARG A 36 33.82 -15.70 14.42
CA ARG A 36 32.90 -16.83 14.23
C ARG A 36 31.54 -16.40 13.66
N PRO A 37 30.81 -17.30 12.97
CA PRO A 37 29.44 -17.04 12.53
C PRO A 37 28.57 -16.61 13.72
N ARG A 38 27.94 -15.45 13.60
CA ARG A 38 27.16 -14.84 14.69
C ARG A 38 26.03 -15.79 15.11
N PRO A 39 25.92 -16.14 16.41
CA PRO A 39 24.76 -16.85 16.91
C PRO A 39 23.47 -16.11 16.55
N GLY A 40 22.45 -16.84 16.11
CA GLY A 40 21.11 -16.28 15.93
C GLY A 40 20.89 -15.45 14.67
N ILE A 41 21.79 -15.56 13.71
CA ILE A 41 21.58 -15.01 12.36
C ILE A 41 20.29 -15.55 11.70
N TRP A 42 19.84 -16.76 12.04
CA TRP A 42 18.50 -17.24 11.64
C TRP A 42 17.40 -16.27 12.06
N LEU A 43 17.49 -15.65 13.25
CA LEU A 43 16.45 -14.78 13.79
C LEU A 43 16.21 -13.57 12.89
N THR A 44 17.29 -12.87 12.52
CA THR A 44 17.20 -11.70 11.63
C THR A 44 16.71 -12.08 10.25
N TRP A 45 17.26 -13.12 9.63
CA TRP A 45 16.84 -13.55 8.30
C TRP A 45 15.42 -14.10 8.29
N SER A 46 15.00 -14.83 9.32
CA SER A 46 13.61 -15.28 9.45
C SER A 46 12.66 -14.11 9.57
N GLY A 47 13.01 -13.05 10.30
CA GLY A 47 12.20 -11.83 10.35
C GLY A 47 12.06 -11.17 8.97
N VAL A 48 13.18 -10.98 8.26
CA VAL A 48 13.19 -10.39 6.90
C VAL A 48 12.39 -11.22 5.90
N ILE A 49 12.62 -12.54 5.87
CA ILE A 49 11.97 -13.45 4.91
C ILE A 49 10.49 -13.58 5.24
N ALA A 50 10.12 -13.79 6.51
CA ALA A 50 8.72 -13.90 6.91
C ALA A 50 7.95 -12.60 6.61
N ALA A 51 8.58 -11.43 6.81
CA ALA A 51 7.97 -10.16 6.46
C ALA A 51 7.79 -9.96 4.95
N ASN A 52 8.40 -10.76 4.08
CA ASN A 52 8.21 -10.69 2.62
C ASN A 52 7.48 -11.90 2.04
N LEU A 53 7.15 -12.89 2.88
CA LEU A 53 6.58 -14.16 2.43
C LEU A 53 5.21 -13.99 1.73
N PRO A 54 4.30 -13.11 2.20
CA PRO A 54 3.01 -12.92 1.51
C PRO A 54 3.16 -12.43 0.06
N ASP A 55 4.19 -11.63 -0.21
CA ASP A 55 4.47 -11.09 -1.54
C ASP A 55 5.26 -12.05 -2.44
N PHE A 56 5.65 -13.23 -1.95
CA PHE A 56 6.36 -14.22 -2.76
C PHE A 56 5.54 -14.65 -3.98
N GLU A 57 4.21 -14.62 -3.89
CA GLU A 57 3.30 -14.89 -5.00
C GLU A 57 3.50 -13.93 -6.18
N ALA A 58 3.94 -12.69 -5.95
CA ALA A 58 4.17 -11.71 -7.01
C ALA A 58 5.24 -12.17 -8.00
N LEU A 59 6.21 -12.98 -7.55
CA LEU A 59 7.26 -13.56 -8.41
C LEU A 59 6.70 -14.58 -9.41
N VAL A 60 5.52 -15.12 -9.16
CA VAL A 60 4.82 -16.06 -10.05
C VAL A 60 3.74 -15.33 -10.86
N LEU A 61 3.01 -14.43 -10.21
CA LEU A 61 1.85 -13.76 -10.80
C LEU A 61 2.21 -12.65 -11.79
N TRP A 62 3.38 -12.01 -11.64
CA TRP A 62 3.78 -10.87 -12.46
C TRP A 62 4.53 -11.23 -13.75
N PRO A 63 5.60 -12.07 -13.74
CA PRO A 63 6.43 -12.27 -14.92
C PRO A 63 5.88 -13.31 -15.90
N PRO A 64 5.91 -13.03 -17.22
CA PRO A 64 5.67 -14.04 -18.26
C PRO A 64 6.70 -15.19 -18.19
N PRO A 65 6.35 -16.45 -18.55
CA PRO A 65 5.05 -16.91 -19.05
C PRO A 65 4.08 -17.38 -17.94
N LEU A 66 4.51 -17.38 -16.67
CA LEU A 66 3.76 -17.95 -15.55
C LEU A 66 2.62 -17.03 -15.09
N GLY A 67 2.75 -15.74 -15.32
CA GLY A 67 1.74 -14.73 -14.99
C GLY A 67 1.65 -13.62 -16.02
N ASP A 68 0.66 -12.76 -15.81
CA ASP A 68 0.47 -11.51 -16.54
C ASP A 68 -0.03 -10.43 -15.56
N LYS A 69 -0.01 -9.17 -15.99
CA LYS A 69 -0.52 -8.05 -15.19
C LYS A 69 -1.94 -8.30 -14.66
N ALA A 70 -2.79 -8.95 -15.46
CA ALA A 70 -4.12 -9.32 -15.03
C ALA A 70 -4.05 -10.34 -13.87
N ALA A 71 -3.29 -11.42 -13.98
CA ALA A 71 -3.12 -12.43 -12.93
C ALA A 71 -2.62 -11.80 -11.62
N TYR A 72 -1.66 -10.86 -11.71
CA TYR A 72 -1.24 -10.06 -10.56
C TYR A 72 -2.42 -9.30 -9.93
N LEU A 73 -3.15 -8.49 -10.70
CA LEU A 73 -4.31 -7.74 -10.16
C LEU A 73 -5.40 -8.64 -9.56
N LEU A 74 -5.57 -9.86 -10.08
CA LEU A 74 -6.60 -10.79 -9.65
C LEU A 74 -6.24 -11.52 -8.35
N HIS A 75 -4.99 -11.97 -8.25
CA HIS A 75 -4.56 -12.92 -7.23
C HIS A 75 -3.70 -12.28 -6.15
N HIS A 76 -3.01 -11.18 -6.47
CA HIS A 76 -2.18 -10.49 -5.50
C HIS A 76 -3.03 -9.98 -4.33
N ARG A 77 -2.51 -10.14 -3.11
CA ARG A 77 -3.21 -9.82 -1.87
C ARG A 77 -4.50 -10.59 -1.67
N GLY A 78 -4.56 -11.80 -2.23
CA GLY A 78 -5.66 -12.74 -2.09
C GLY A 78 -5.45 -13.61 -0.86
N TRP A 79 -5.19 -14.89 -1.08
CA TRP A 79 -5.01 -15.86 0.00
C TRP A 79 -3.86 -15.50 0.93
N SER A 80 -2.70 -15.15 0.40
CA SER A 80 -1.49 -14.81 1.18
C SER A 80 -1.68 -13.64 2.14
N HIS A 81 -2.55 -12.70 1.80
CA HIS A 81 -2.86 -11.51 2.59
C HIS A 81 -4.21 -11.64 3.33
N SER A 82 -4.62 -12.87 3.64
CA SER A 82 -5.73 -13.17 4.52
C SER A 82 -5.22 -13.63 5.89
N LEU A 83 -6.03 -13.50 6.95
CA LEU A 83 -5.68 -13.97 8.30
C LEU A 83 -5.33 -15.45 8.32
N ILE A 84 -5.98 -16.26 7.49
CA ILE A 84 -5.69 -17.69 7.37
C ILE A 84 -4.45 -17.95 6.53
N GLY A 85 -4.24 -17.20 5.45
CA GLY A 85 -3.03 -17.25 4.64
C GLY A 85 -1.80 -16.98 5.48
N ILE A 86 -1.78 -15.87 6.21
CA ILE A 86 -0.64 -15.54 7.07
C ILE A 86 -0.42 -16.59 8.16
N ALA A 87 -1.49 -17.19 8.71
CA ALA A 87 -1.35 -18.26 9.70
C ALA A 87 -0.73 -19.53 9.08
N ALA A 88 -1.20 -19.91 7.89
CA ALA A 88 -0.67 -21.05 7.14
C ALA A 88 0.80 -20.83 6.73
N GLU A 89 1.13 -19.63 6.23
CA GLU A 89 2.48 -19.23 5.87
C GLU A 89 3.43 -19.25 7.07
N ALA A 90 3.00 -18.74 8.23
CA ALA A 90 3.81 -18.78 9.45
C ALA A 90 4.14 -20.22 9.88
N VAL A 91 3.14 -21.13 9.81
CA VAL A 91 3.32 -22.55 10.13
C VAL A 91 4.24 -23.23 9.11
N ALA A 92 4.00 -23.02 7.81
CA ALA A 92 4.78 -23.61 6.73
C ALA A 92 6.24 -23.15 6.77
N PHE A 93 6.48 -21.85 6.96
CA PHE A 93 7.82 -21.30 7.09
C PHE A 93 8.54 -21.83 8.32
N THR A 94 7.84 -21.95 9.46
CA THR A 94 8.41 -22.55 10.67
C THR A 94 8.78 -24.02 10.47
N ALA A 95 7.92 -24.78 9.80
CA ALA A 95 8.20 -26.18 9.47
C ALA A 95 9.43 -26.29 8.57
N LEU A 96 9.57 -25.41 7.57
CA LEU A 96 10.77 -25.34 6.72
C LEU A 96 12.03 -25.05 7.53
N LEU A 97 12.01 -24.03 8.41
CA LEU A 97 13.15 -23.71 9.28
C LEU A 97 13.51 -24.89 10.18
N TRP A 98 12.52 -25.60 10.69
CA TRP A 98 12.74 -26.79 11.52
C TRP A 98 13.38 -27.95 10.74
N LEU A 99 12.92 -28.22 9.51
CA LEU A 99 13.52 -29.22 8.64
C LEU A 99 14.97 -28.86 8.29
N LEU A 100 15.23 -27.60 7.95
CA LEU A 100 16.58 -27.10 7.66
C LEU A 100 17.49 -27.20 8.90
N ALA A 101 16.98 -26.89 10.10
CA ALA A 101 17.72 -27.03 11.35
C ALA A 101 18.04 -28.49 11.67
N ARG A 102 17.14 -29.44 11.35
CA ARG A 102 17.40 -30.88 11.52
C ARG A 102 18.36 -31.45 10.50
N TRP A 103 18.34 -30.93 9.27
CA TRP A 103 19.27 -31.31 8.22
C TRP A 103 20.68 -30.77 8.50
N ARG A 104 20.78 -29.54 9.00
CA ARG A 104 22.04 -28.88 9.35
C ARG A 104 22.24 -28.76 10.86
N ARG A 105 22.15 -29.89 11.59
CA ARG A 105 22.22 -29.94 13.06
C ARG A 105 23.45 -29.26 13.69
N THR A 106 24.57 -29.25 12.98
CA THR A 106 25.83 -28.63 13.44
C THR A 106 26.00 -27.18 12.96
N ALA A 107 25.06 -26.67 12.15
CA ALA A 107 25.15 -25.30 11.66
C ALA A 107 24.85 -24.32 12.79
N ARG A 108 25.89 -23.59 13.20
CA ARG A 108 25.80 -22.43 14.10
C ARG A 108 24.75 -21.40 13.67
N TRP A 109 24.35 -21.43 12.40
CA TRP A 109 23.26 -20.62 11.82
C TRP A 109 21.93 -20.76 12.60
N PHE A 110 21.58 -21.97 13.05
CA PHE A 110 20.33 -22.26 13.78
C PHE A 110 20.51 -22.28 15.31
N ALA A 111 21.60 -21.71 15.84
CA ALA A 111 21.80 -21.63 17.28
C ALA A 111 20.60 -20.96 17.98
N GLY A 112 20.11 -21.57 19.06
CA GLY A 112 18.95 -21.06 19.82
C GLY A 112 17.58 -21.21 19.13
N PHE A 113 17.51 -21.80 17.93
CA PHE A 113 16.25 -22.06 17.26
C PHE A 113 15.43 -23.10 18.03
N THR A 114 14.12 -22.85 18.14
CA THR A 114 13.12 -23.85 18.52
C THR A 114 11.88 -23.62 17.66
N PRO A 115 11.04 -24.64 17.38
CA PRO A 115 9.81 -24.44 16.61
C PRO A 115 8.91 -23.35 17.18
N ARG A 116 8.82 -23.22 18.51
CA ARG A 116 8.06 -22.15 19.17
C ARG A 116 8.59 -20.76 18.85
N ARG A 117 9.91 -20.57 18.90
CA ARG A 117 10.56 -19.29 18.55
C ARG A 117 10.44 -19.01 17.04
N GLY A 118 10.61 -20.04 16.22
CA GLY A 118 10.40 -19.96 14.77
C GLY A 118 9.00 -19.48 14.43
N LEU A 119 7.97 -20.09 15.04
CA LEU A 119 6.57 -19.70 14.84
C LEU A 119 6.30 -18.28 15.28
N ALA A 120 6.82 -17.86 16.43
CA ALA A 120 6.64 -16.49 16.91
C ALA A 120 7.27 -15.46 15.96
N VAL A 121 8.49 -15.70 15.48
CA VAL A 121 9.17 -14.80 14.51
C VAL A 121 8.44 -14.80 13.17
N ALA A 122 8.03 -15.97 12.69
CA ALA A 122 7.30 -16.10 11.45
C ALA A 122 5.97 -15.34 11.52
N ALA A 123 5.18 -15.57 12.57
CA ALA A 123 3.90 -14.90 12.81
C ALA A 123 4.04 -13.37 12.92
N LEU A 124 5.08 -12.89 13.63
CA LEU A 124 5.36 -11.45 13.70
C LEU A 124 5.75 -10.88 12.33
N GLY A 125 6.55 -11.60 11.55
CA GLY A 125 6.94 -11.19 10.20
C GLY A 125 5.74 -11.07 9.25
N VAL A 126 5.02 -12.18 9.01
CA VAL A 126 3.85 -12.19 8.11
C VAL A 126 2.72 -11.30 8.62
N GLY A 127 2.53 -11.22 9.94
CA GLY A 127 1.55 -10.33 10.56
C GLY A 127 1.91 -8.86 10.38
N SER A 128 3.21 -8.52 10.49
CA SER A 128 3.68 -7.16 10.19
C SER A 128 3.45 -6.79 8.74
N HIS A 129 3.64 -7.73 7.82
CA HIS A 129 3.37 -7.52 6.40
C HIS A 129 1.91 -7.12 6.16
N LEU A 130 0.97 -7.93 6.65
CA LEU A 130 -0.47 -7.65 6.52
C LEU A 130 -0.85 -6.30 7.16
N PHE A 131 -0.30 -6.00 8.35
CA PHE A 131 -0.56 -4.75 9.04
C PHE A 131 0.00 -3.52 8.31
N MET A 132 1.20 -3.63 7.76
CA MET A 132 1.84 -2.57 6.99
C MET A 132 1.14 -2.33 5.66
N ASP A 133 0.69 -3.40 5.01
CA ASP A 133 -0.05 -3.30 3.76
C ASP A 133 -1.43 -2.65 3.91
N TRP A 134 -2.04 -2.79 5.09
CA TRP A 134 -3.22 -2.01 5.43
C TRP A 134 -2.95 -0.50 5.47
N TRP A 135 -1.75 0.00 5.80
CA TRP A 135 -1.51 1.45 5.95
C TRP A 135 -1.71 2.28 4.69
N ASN A 136 -1.56 1.69 3.51
CA ASN A 136 -1.54 2.42 2.24
C ASN A 136 -2.89 2.38 1.50
N SER A 137 -2.93 3.03 0.33
CA SER A 137 -4.13 3.13 -0.51
C SER A 137 -4.45 1.88 -1.34
N TYR A 138 -3.58 0.86 -1.31
CA TYR A 138 -3.81 -0.45 -1.97
C TYR A 138 -4.40 -1.50 -1.02
N GLY A 139 -4.13 -1.42 0.29
CA GLY A 139 -4.88 -2.16 1.31
C GLY A 139 -4.79 -3.69 1.22
N VAL A 140 -5.66 -4.37 1.98
CA VAL A 140 -5.61 -5.83 2.22
C VAL A 140 -7.00 -6.45 2.34
N ARG A 141 -7.09 -7.78 2.27
CA ARG A 141 -8.34 -8.56 2.39
C ARG A 141 -8.23 -9.61 3.51
N PRO A 142 -8.25 -9.19 4.79
CA PRO A 142 -7.93 -10.07 5.92
C PRO A 142 -8.92 -11.24 6.07
N PHE A 143 -10.16 -11.08 5.61
CA PHE A 143 -11.24 -12.07 5.77
C PHE A 143 -11.50 -12.90 4.51
N TYR A 144 -10.64 -12.80 3.50
CA TYR A 144 -10.74 -13.63 2.29
C TYR A 144 -10.61 -15.12 2.65
N PRO A 145 -11.41 -16.04 2.06
CA PRO A 145 -12.36 -15.83 0.97
C PRO A 145 -13.81 -15.54 1.40
N TRP A 146 -14.12 -15.49 2.69
CA TRP A 146 -15.48 -15.29 3.19
C TRP A 146 -15.99 -13.87 2.95
N ASP A 147 -15.11 -12.89 3.17
CA ASP A 147 -15.37 -11.49 2.84
C ASP A 147 -14.27 -10.99 1.90
N ARG A 148 -14.69 -10.49 0.74
CA ARG A 148 -13.82 -10.00 -0.32
C ARG A 148 -13.58 -8.48 -0.22
N SER A 149 -14.12 -7.84 0.81
CA SER A 149 -13.94 -6.42 1.06
C SER A 149 -12.47 -6.09 1.29
N TRP A 150 -12.05 -4.98 0.71
CA TRP A 150 -10.71 -4.45 0.91
C TRP A 150 -10.71 -3.42 2.03
N TYR A 151 -9.65 -3.47 2.83
CA TYR A 151 -9.43 -2.61 3.99
C TYR A 151 -8.17 -1.78 3.78
N TYR A 152 -8.27 -0.47 4.01
CA TYR A 152 -7.23 0.51 3.71
C TYR A 152 -7.12 1.54 4.83
N GLY A 153 -5.90 1.99 5.11
CA GLY A 153 -5.58 3.05 6.05
C GLY A 153 -5.46 4.42 5.39
N ASP A 154 -5.08 4.47 4.10
CA ASP A 154 -4.83 5.72 3.37
C ASP A 154 -3.85 6.66 4.14
N LEU A 155 -2.87 6.10 4.85
CA LEU A 155 -1.91 6.82 5.71
C LEU A 155 -0.65 7.22 4.94
N VAL A 156 -0.04 6.25 4.26
CA VAL A 156 1.27 6.39 3.60
C VAL A 156 1.24 5.82 2.19
N PHE A 157 2.19 6.22 1.35
CA PHE A 157 2.32 5.66 0.01
C PHE A 157 3.00 4.28 0.08
N ILE A 158 2.85 3.46 -0.97
CA ILE A 158 3.43 2.10 -1.01
C ILE A 158 4.95 2.15 -0.90
N VAL A 159 5.58 3.07 -1.64
CA VAL A 159 7.02 3.35 -1.64
C VAL A 159 7.26 4.63 -0.85
N ASP A 160 7.66 4.50 0.42
CA ASP A 160 7.81 5.65 1.34
C ASP A 160 9.24 5.76 1.89
N PRO A 161 10.07 6.66 1.32
CA PRO A 161 11.42 6.92 1.80
C PRO A 161 11.50 7.31 3.29
N TRP A 162 10.47 7.94 3.85
CA TRP A 162 10.45 8.33 5.27
C TRP A 162 10.31 7.12 6.18
N VAL A 163 9.48 6.16 5.80
CA VAL A 163 9.38 4.87 6.51
C VAL A 163 10.72 4.14 6.44
N TRP A 164 11.38 4.15 5.28
CA TRP A 164 12.72 3.56 5.14
C TRP A 164 13.74 4.26 6.04
N LEU A 165 13.74 5.60 6.07
CA LEU A 165 14.66 6.38 6.89
C LEU A 165 14.49 6.07 8.38
N ILE A 166 13.25 5.96 8.87
CA ILE A 166 12.96 5.63 10.27
C ILE A 166 13.42 4.21 10.62
N LEU A 167 13.04 3.21 9.82
CA LEU A 167 13.38 1.80 10.06
C LEU A 167 14.88 1.53 9.88
N ALA A 168 15.46 2.01 8.78
CA ALA A 168 16.89 1.91 8.51
C ALA A 168 17.70 2.70 9.55
N GLY A 169 17.27 3.91 9.92
CA GLY A 169 17.93 4.72 10.94
C GLY A 169 17.98 4.00 12.29
N ALA A 170 16.88 3.40 12.72
CA ALA A 170 16.86 2.56 13.92
C ALA A 170 17.84 1.38 13.81
N LEU A 171 17.79 0.65 12.69
CA LEU A 171 18.70 -0.46 12.42
C LEU A 171 20.17 -0.02 12.44
N ILE A 172 20.48 1.12 11.84
CA ILE A 172 21.82 1.69 11.77
C ILE A 172 22.30 2.06 13.19
N CYS A 173 21.54 2.88 13.91
CA CYS A 173 21.93 3.40 15.22
C CYS A 173 22.06 2.31 16.30
N GLY A 174 21.30 1.21 16.19
CA GLY A 174 21.41 0.08 17.12
C GLY A 174 22.44 -0.99 16.73
N THR A 175 23.02 -0.94 15.52
CA THR A 175 24.00 -1.92 15.06
C THR A 175 25.40 -1.59 15.56
N ARG A 176 26.07 -2.53 16.25
CA ARG A 176 27.44 -2.35 16.78
C ARG A 176 28.48 -2.12 15.67
N ARG A 177 28.49 -2.96 14.63
CA ARG A 177 29.51 -2.93 13.56
C ARG A 177 28.88 -3.14 12.19
N PHE A 178 29.35 -2.36 11.23
CA PHE A 178 28.83 -2.35 9.86
C PHE A 178 29.68 -3.14 8.87
N GLY A 179 30.88 -3.61 9.22
CA GLY A 179 31.75 -4.37 8.31
C GLY A 179 31.70 -3.85 6.86
N TRP A 180 31.42 -4.75 5.91
CA TRP A 180 31.14 -4.41 4.52
C TRP A 180 29.69 -3.94 4.27
N THR A 181 28.74 -4.22 5.17
CA THR A 181 27.33 -3.85 5.02
C THR A 181 27.08 -2.34 5.08
N LYS A 182 28.04 -1.53 5.56
CA LYS A 182 27.98 -0.05 5.46
C LYS A 182 27.72 0.43 4.03
N TRP A 183 28.29 -0.24 3.04
CA TRP A 183 28.11 0.13 1.64
C TRP A 183 26.67 -0.07 1.17
N GLY A 184 25.99 -1.10 1.67
CA GLY A 184 24.56 -1.30 1.44
C GLY A 184 23.71 -0.17 2.03
N TRP A 185 24.04 0.30 3.22
CA TRP A 185 23.34 1.44 3.83
C TRP A 185 23.60 2.76 3.08
N TYR A 186 24.82 2.99 2.60
CA TYR A 186 25.12 4.16 1.75
C TYR A 186 24.40 4.10 0.41
N ALA A 187 24.35 2.92 -0.22
CA ALA A 187 23.59 2.72 -1.45
C ALA A 187 22.09 2.97 -1.23
N LEU A 188 21.53 2.46 -0.12
CA LEU A 188 20.14 2.73 0.25
C LEU A 188 19.87 4.22 0.48
N ALA A 189 20.73 4.90 1.25
CA ALA A 189 20.59 6.34 1.50
C ALA A 189 20.68 7.16 0.20
N ALA A 190 21.60 6.79 -0.70
CA ALA A 190 21.72 7.43 -2.01
C ALA A 190 20.46 7.21 -2.87
N ALA A 191 19.97 5.97 -2.98
CA ALA A 191 18.77 5.64 -3.74
C ALA A 191 17.53 6.37 -3.20
N ALA A 192 17.33 6.37 -1.88
CA ALA A 192 16.22 7.07 -1.24
C ALA A 192 16.32 8.60 -1.44
N THR A 193 17.53 9.16 -1.37
CA THR A 193 17.76 10.59 -1.65
C THR A 193 17.45 10.95 -3.10
N LEU A 194 17.80 10.10 -4.07
CA LEU A 194 17.47 10.29 -5.48
C LEU A 194 15.96 10.26 -5.72
N ILE A 195 15.21 9.40 -5.02
CA ILE A 195 13.75 9.37 -5.10
C ILE A 195 13.16 10.69 -4.60
N VAL A 196 13.59 11.18 -3.43
CA VAL A 196 13.09 12.45 -2.87
C VAL A 196 13.49 13.66 -3.73
N ALA A 197 14.74 13.71 -4.19
CA ALA A 197 15.23 14.77 -5.06
C ALA A 197 14.51 14.76 -6.42
N GLY A 198 14.26 13.57 -6.99
CA GLY A 198 13.49 13.40 -8.21
C GLY A 198 12.04 13.86 -8.07
N ALA A 199 11.40 13.58 -6.93
CA ALA A 199 10.06 14.09 -6.62
C ALA A 199 10.05 15.63 -6.52
N CYS A 200 11.07 16.25 -5.90
CA CYS A 200 11.19 17.70 -5.87
C CYS A 200 11.40 18.29 -7.27
N TRP A 201 12.27 17.66 -8.06
CA TRP A 201 12.59 18.08 -9.44
C TRP A 201 11.38 18.05 -10.37
N GLN A 202 10.53 17.03 -10.23
CA GLN A 202 9.28 16.90 -11.00
C GLN A 202 8.13 17.76 -10.43
N GLU A 203 8.43 18.71 -9.55
CA GLU A 203 7.45 19.59 -8.90
C GLU A 203 6.35 18.80 -8.14
N GLN A 204 6.66 17.56 -7.75
CA GLN A 204 5.82 16.76 -6.87
C GLN A 204 5.99 17.16 -5.41
N CYS A 205 7.07 17.84 -5.03
CA CYS A 205 7.14 18.50 -3.73
C CYS A 205 7.95 19.79 -3.78
N PRO A 206 7.72 20.69 -2.81
CA PRO A 206 8.57 21.86 -2.64
C PRO A 206 9.98 21.47 -2.15
N TRP A 207 10.99 22.25 -2.52
CA TRP A 207 12.40 21.96 -2.20
C TRP A 207 12.74 21.89 -0.70
N TRP A 208 11.91 22.47 0.19
CA TRP A 208 12.12 22.30 1.63
C TRP A 208 11.97 20.84 2.09
N VAL A 209 11.24 20.01 1.32
CA VAL A 209 11.13 18.56 1.58
C VAL A 209 12.49 17.89 1.47
N LEU A 210 13.27 18.24 0.44
CA LEU A 210 14.64 17.75 0.29
C LEU A 210 15.54 18.23 1.43
N ALA A 211 15.36 19.46 1.90
CA ALA A 211 16.07 19.96 3.08
C ALA A 211 15.73 19.14 4.33
N ALA A 212 14.45 18.88 4.59
CA ALA A 212 13.99 18.04 5.71
C ALA A 212 14.47 16.59 5.59
N TRP A 213 14.57 16.07 4.36
CA TRP A 213 15.15 14.75 4.10
C TRP A 213 16.65 14.74 4.44
N ALA A 214 17.38 15.74 3.96
CA ALA A 214 18.81 15.88 4.23
C ALA A 214 19.10 16.00 5.73
N THR A 215 18.28 16.76 6.48
CA THR A 215 18.41 16.82 7.94
C THR A 215 18.24 15.46 8.58
N GLY A 216 17.22 14.68 8.19
CA GLY A 216 17.01 13.33 8.73
C GLY A 216 18.16 12.36 8.41
N VAL A 217 18.72 12.41 7.20
CA VAL A 217 19.90 11.59 6.83
C VAL A 217 21.12 12.00 7.66
N VAL A 218 21.35 13.31 7.83
CA VAL A 218 22.45 13.83 8.67
C VAL A 218 22.26 13.45 10.13
N GLU A 219 21.04 13.55 10.66
CA GLU A 219 20.71 13.13 12.02
C GLU A 219 21.07 11.65 12.24
N VAL A 220 20.65 10.74 11.36
CA VAL A 220 21.02 9.32 11.45
C VAL A 220 22.55 9.15 11.45
N GLY A 221 23.26 9.91 10.59
CA GLY A 221 24.72 9.92 10.55
C GLY A 221 25.37 10.38 11.86
N LEU A 222 24.88 11.48 12.43
CA LEU A 222 25.37 12.05 13.70
C LEU A 222 25.08 11.13 14.89
N LEU A 223 23.85 10.62 14.99
CA LEU A 223 23.45 9.65 16.00
C LEU A 223 24.38 8.42 15.94
N ARG A 224 24.65 7.94 14.73
CA ARG A 224 25.56 6.81 14.54
C ARG A 224 27.01 7.13 14.90
N TRP A 225 27.46 8.34 14.60
CA TRP A 225 28.81 8.81 14.92
C TRP A 225 29.06 8.86 16.43
N TRP A 226 28.07 9.30 17.21
CA TRP A 226 28.11 9.28 18.68
C TRP A 226 28.12 7.88 19.29
N GLY A 227 27.86 6.85 18.50
CA GLY A 227 28.06 5.45 18.89
C GLY A 227 26.79 4.62 18.74
N ARG A 228 26.72 3.52 19.50
CA ARG A 228 25.55 2.64 19.47
C ARG A 228 24.50 3.09 20.47
N TRP A 229 23.28 3.21 19.98
CA TRP A 229 22.11 3.58 20.75
C TRP A 229 21.43 2.33 21.30
N ARG A 230 21.49 2.15 22.62
CA ARG A 230 20.89 0.98 23.29
C ARG A 230 19.37 0.89 23.12
N PHE A 231 18.72 2.04 22.92
CA PHE A 231 17.27 2.17 22.76
C PHE A 231 16.84 2.46 21.30
N ALA A 232 17.73 2.24 20.32
CA ALA A 232 17.45 2.57 18.92
C ALA A 232 16.14 1.94 18.39
N ASP A 233 15.85 0.70 18.80
CA ASP A 233 14.64 -0.04 18.39
C ASP A 233 13.39 0.63 18.93
N LEU A 234 13.39 0.99 20.22
CA LEU A 234 12.28 1.65 20.88
C LEU A 234 12.00 3.02 20.26
N PHE A 235 13.06 3.81 20.03
CA PHE A 235 12.93 5.09 19.33
C PHE A 235 12.47 4.89 17.89
N GLY A 236 12.97 3.89 17.17
CA GLY A 236 12.53 3.57 15.81
C GLY A 236 11.04 3.28 15.72
N TRP A 237 10.53 2.37 16.57
CA TRP A 237 9.11 2.07 16.64
C TRP A 237 8.29 3.27 17.10
N GLY A 238 8.75 4.00 18.11
CA GLY A 238 8.08 5.21 18.60
C GLY A 238 7.96 6.29 17.53
N THR A 239 9.03 6.56 16.79
CA THR A 239 9.04 7.52 15.68
C THR A 239 8.15 7.05 14.54
N LEU A 240 8.16 5.76 14.19
CA LEU A 240 7.26 5.21 13.17
C LEU A 240 5.79 5.34 13.58
N THR A 241 5.45 5.03 14.83
CA THR A 241 4.10 5.20 15.35
C THR A 241 3.67 6.66 15.35
N ALA A 242 4.52 7.58 15.82
CA ALA A 242 4.24 9.02 15.81
C ALA A 242 4.04 9.54 14.38
N TYR A 243 4.86 9.08 13.44
CA TYR A 243 4.74 9.37 12.02
C TYR A 243 3.38 8.90 11.48
N LEU A 244 3.02 7.63 11.68
CA LEU A 244 1.75 7.07 11.20
C LEU A 244 0.52 7.76 11.81
N VAL A 245 0.56 8.09 13.10
CA VAL A 245 -0.51 8.86 13.77
C VAL A 245 -0.65 10.24 13.12
N THR A 246 0.46 10.93 12.91
CA THR A 246 0.47 12.24 12.23
C THR A 246 -0.13 12.13 10.83
N MET A 247 0.24 11.09 10.08
CA MET A 247 -0.28 10.84 8.73
C MET A 247 -1.79 10.54 8.74
N GLY A 248 -2.27 9.79 9.74
CA GLY A 248 -3.69 9.51 9.93
C GLY A 248 -4.50 10.76 10.23
N LEU A 249 -4.00 11.62 11.12
CA LEU A 249 -4.61 12.93 11.39
C LEU A 249 -4.66 13.80 10.13
N TRP A 250 -3.60 13.78 9.32
CA TRP A 250 -3.57 14.50 8.04
C TRP A 250 -4.58 13.97 7.04
N SER A 251 -4.69 12.64 6.90
CA SER A 251 -5.66 11.99 6.03
C SER A 251 -7.09 12.28 6.48
N GLN A 252 -7.37 12.29 7.78
CA GLN A 252 -8.68 12.68 8.31
C GLN A 252 -9.00 14.15 8.01
N ALA A 253 -8.07 15.07 8.30
CA ALA A 253 -8.26 16.49 8.04
C ALA A 253 -8.49 16.78 6.55
N ALA A 254 -7.80 16.06 5.65
CA ALA A 254 -8.03 16.18 4.21
C ALA A 254 -9.42 15.67 3.81
N ARG A 255 -9.88 14.52 4.33
CA ARG A 255 -11.26 14.03 4.09
C ARG A 255 -12.33 15.04 4.51
N GLU A 256 -12.15 15.64 5.69
CA GLU A 256 -13.09 16.65 6.20
C GLU A 256 -13.14 17.90 5.32
N ALA A 257 -11.98 18.40 4.86
CA ALA A 257 -11.92 19.56 3.97
C ALA A 257 -12.65 19.31 2.65
N VAL A 258 -12.40 18.15 2.03
CA VAL A 258 -13.02 17.76 0.76
C VAL A 258 -14.52 17.59 0.92
N THR A 259 -14.95 16.96 2.01
CA THR A 259 -16.37 16.79 2.31
C THR A 259 -17.08 18.16 2.39
N ARG A 260 -16.48 19.15 3.04
CA ARG A 260 -17.05 20.52 3.10
C ARG A 260 -17.17 21.17 1.74
N GLU A 261 -16.17 21.01 0.86
CA GLU A 261 -16.17 21.61 -0.48
C GLU A 261 -17.05 20.88 -1.50
N THR A 262 -17.30 19.59 -1.31
CA THR A 262 -18.09 18.76 -2.25
C THR A 262 -19.55 18.56 -1.85
N ILE A 263 -19.98 19.07 -0.70
CA ILE A 263 -21.40 19.16 -0.35
C ILE A 263 -22.03 20.27 -1.23
N ASP A 264 -22.48 19.87 -2.41
CA ASP A 264 -23.44 20.63 -3.20
C ASP A 264 -24.84 20.46 -2.57
N PRO A 265 -25.49 21.54 -2.10
CA PRO A 265 -26.85 21.49 -1.54
C PRO A 265 -27.89 20.84 -2.48
N HIS A 266 -27.68 20.86 -3.80
CA HIS A 266 -28.62 20.31 -4.79
C HIS A 266 -28.57 18.77 -4.92
N TYR A 267 -27.51 18.10 -4.43
CA TYR A 267 -27.28 16.66 -4.66
C TYR A 267 -27.18 15.83 -3.36
N MET A 268 -27.80 16.32 -2.28
CA MET A 268 -27.78 15.73 -0.92
C MET A 268 -28.35 14.30 -0.78
N ASN A 269 -28.93 13.72 -1.83
CA ASN A 269 -29.59 12.41 -1.75
C ASN A 269 -28.71 11.18 -1.99
N ARG A 270 -27.37 11.28 -1.97
CA ARG A 270 -26.52 10.08 -2.02
C ARG A 270 -25.39 10.11 -1.01
N ILE A 271 -25.70 9.63 0.20
CA ILE A 271 -24.77 9.19 1.26
C ILE A 271 -23.63 8.29 0.71
N HIS A 272 -23.84 7.63 -0.44
CA HIS A 272 -22.84 6.85 -1.17
C HIS A 272 -21.67 7.66 -1.78
N SER A 273 -21.78 8.98 -1.95
CA SER A 273 -20.74 9.81 -2.59
C SER A 273 -19.59 10.19 -1.65
N ILE A 274 -19.86 10.31 -0.35
CA ILE A 274 -18.88 10.64 0.70
C ILE A 274 -18.00 9.41 1.00
N ALA A 275 -18.59 8.21 1.00
CA ALA A 275 -17.89 6.95 1.23
C ALA A 275 -16.84 6.60 0.14
N LYS A 276 -16.96 7.20 -1.05
CA LYS A 276 -16.04 6.95 -2.18
C LYS A 276 -14.86 7.91 -2.26
N GLN A 277 -14.75 8.93 -1.39
CA GLN A 277 -13.58 9.82 -1.44
C GLN A 277 -12.31 9.05 -1.09
N SER A 278 -11.31 9.04 -1.98
CA SER A 278 -9.97 8.53 -1.67
C SER A 278 -9.03 9.68 -1.41
N VAL A 279 -8.32 9.60 -0.29
CA VAL A 279 -7.38 10.61 0.16
C VAL A 279 -6.04 9.90 0.24
N GLN A 280 -5.24 9.99 -0.81
CA GLN A 280 -4.02 9.20 -0.94
C GLN A 280 -2.80 10.03 -0.57
N ALA A 281 -1.86 9.43 0.15
CA ALA A 281 -0.54 10.01 0.30
C ALA A 281 0.15 10.05 -1.07
N VAL A 282 0.79 11.17 -1.36
CA VAL A 282 1.58 11.35 -2.57
C VAL A 282 2.94 10.63 -2.39
N PRO A 283 3.46 9.93 -3.42
CA PRO A 283 4.77 9.30 -3.35
C PRO A 283 5.86 10.27 -2.86
N GLY A 284 6.61 9.86 -1.83
CA GLY A 284 7.72 10.66 -1.27
C GLY A 284 7.32 11.90 -0.45
N VAL A 285 6.04 12.29 -0.46
CA VAL A 285 5.54 13.53 0.18
C VAL A 285 4.36 13.20 1.07
N PRO A 286 4.63 12.63 2.25
CA PRO A 286 3.60 11.96 3.02
C PRO A 286 2.62 12.93 3.70
N TRP A 287 2.81 14.25 3.64
CA TRP A 287 1.84 15.25 4.10
C TRP A 287 1.00 15.85 2.96
N ASP A 288 1.35 15.60 1.71
CA ASP A 288 0.50 15.94 0.58
C ASP A 288 -0.57 14.85 0.40
N ARG A 289 -1.76 15.28 0.01
CA ARG A 289 -2.91 14.40 -0.18
C ARG A 289 -3.49 14.63 -1.55
N GLU A 290 -3.46 13.58 -2.35
CA GLU A 290 -4.25 13.53 -3.56
C GLU A 290 -5.68 13.14 -3.20
N VAL A 291 -6.63 13.94 -3.66
CA VAL A 291 -8.04 13.73 -3.39
C VAL A 291 -8.78 13.50 -4.69
N LEU A 292 -9.58 12.42 -4.68
CA LEU A 292 -10.55 12.15 -5.72
C LEU A 292 -11.95 12.41 -5.18
N ASN A 293 -12.65 13.38 -5.78
CA ASN A 293 -14.03 13.67 -5.44
C ASN A 293 -15.01 12.71 -6.13
N SER A 294 -16.28 12.75 -5.73
CA SER A 294 -17.37 11.94 -6.27
C SER A 294 -17.59 12.14 -7.78
N HIS A 295 -17.20 13.30 -8.31
CA HIS A 295 -17.26 13.66 -9.73
C HIS A 295 -16.03 13.23 -10.53
N GLY A 296 -15.05 12.58 -9.90
CA GLY A 296 -13.87 12.06 -10.59
C GLY A 296 -12.87 13.10 -11.03
N ARG A 297 -13.01 14.33 -10.52
CA ARG A 297 -11.98 15.34 -10.69
C ARG A 297 -10.84 15.03 -9.74
N ARG A 298 -9.64 15.05 -10.31
CA ARG A 298 -8.39 14.88 -9.58
C ARG A 298 -8.04 16.23 -8.98
N GLY A 299 -8.06 16.29 -7.65
CA GLY A 299 -7.70 17.46 -6.88
C GLY A 299 -6.41 17.19 -6.13
N ARG A 300 -5.43 18.09 -6.26
CA ARG A 300 -4.23 18.02 -5.42
C ARG A 300 -4.36 18.99 -4.27
N ASN A 301 -4.28 18.51 -3.03
CA ASN A 301 -4.20 19.39 -1.87
C ASN A 301 -2.78 19.96 -1.77
N LYS A 302 -2.45 20.99 -2.55
CA LYS A 302 -1.16 21.68 -2.39
C LYS A 302 -1.13 22.25 -0.96
N PRO A 303 -0.26 21.76 -0.05
CA PRO A 303 -0.22 22.29 1.30
C PRO A 303 0.32 23.71 1.22
N VAL A 304 -0.56 24.70 1.41
CA VAL A 304 -0.16 26.08 1.69
C VAL A 304 0.37 26.10 3.13
N GLY A 305 1.60 25.64 3.34
CA GLY A 305 2.31 25.76 4.61
C GLY A 305 1.84 24.82 5.74
N LEU A 306 2.79 24.51 6.63
CA LEU A 306 2.69 23.59 7.77
C LEU A 306 1.64 24.00 8.84
N LEU A 307 0.96 25.14 8.67
CA LEU A 307 0.06 25.77 9.64
C LEU A 307 -1.24 26.34 9.06
N ALA A 308 -1.49 26.26 7.74
CA ALA A 308 -2.75 26.80 7.19
C ALA A 308 -3.87 25.77 7.28
N ALA A 309 -4.51 25.70 8.44
CA ALA A 309 -5.82 25.07 8.58
C ALA A 309 -6.96 25.92 7.96
N GLY A 310 -6.66 27.09 7.38
CA GLY A 310 -7.65 28.11 7.02
C GLY A 310 -8.02 28.24 5.53
N ASP A 311 -7.12 27.94 4.59
CA ASP A 311 -7.38 28.12 3.15
C ASP A 311 -6.78 26.94 2.37
N ARG A 312 -7.52 25.83 2.30
CA ARG A 312 -7.20 24.74 1.37
C ARG A 312 -8.03 24.99 0.11
N ARG A 313 -7.38 25.13 -1.03
CA ARG A 313 -8.05 25.15 -2.34
C ARG A 313 -7.63 23.90 -3.08
N PHE A 314 -8.60 23.07 -3.46
CA PHE A 314 -8.36 21.95 -4.35
C PHE A 314 -8.43 22.45 -5.79
N ASP A 315 -7.34 22.30 -6.54
CA ASP A 315 -7.34 22.55 -7.97
C ASP A 315 -7.80 21.28 -8.68
N PHE A 316 -9.03 21.30 -9.18
CA PHE A 316 -9.68 20.14 -9.79
C PHE A 316 -9.61 20.25 -11.32
N ASP A 317 -8.87 19.34 -11.97
CA ASP A 317 -8.82 19.28 -13.43
C ASP A 317 -10.21 19.00 -14.03
N GLY A 318 -10.52 19.70 -15.14
CA GLY A 318 -11.82 19.68 -15.82
C GLY A 318 -12.05 18.54 -16.80
N ALA A 319 -11.29 17.44 -16.73
CA ALA A 319 -11.42 16.35 -17.70
C ALA A 319 -12.73 15.56 -17.50
N SER A 320 -13.52 15.42 -18.57
CA SER A 320 -14.67 14.50 -18.64
C SER A 320 -14.18 13.06 -18.73
N LEU A 321 -14.33 12.28 -17.67
CA LEU A 321 -14.00 10.85 -17.64
C LEU A 321 -15.28 10.00 -17.59
N ILE A 322 -15.33 8.94 -18.41
CA ILE A 322 -16.40 7.94 -18.36
C ILE A 322 -16.15 7.04 -17.13
N ARG A 323 -17.10 7.04 -16.21
CA ARG A 323 -17.09 6.32 -14.93
C ARG A 323 -17.81 4.98 -15.07
N VAL A 324 -17.44 4.03 -14.21
CA VAL A 324 -18.12 2.73 -14.09
C VAL A 324 -18.88 2.71 -12.77
N ASN A 325 -20.22 2.65 -12.77
CA ASN A 325 -20.98 2.78 -11.52
C ASN A 325 -21.22 1.46 -10.79
N ALA A 326 -21.44 0.36 -11.53
CA ALA A 326 -21.76 -0.92 -10.92
C ALA A 326 -21.41 -2.09 -11.84
N ILE A 327 -20.72 -3.07 -11.28
CA ILE A 327 -20.75 -4.46 -11.75
C ILE A 327 -21.89 -5.12 -11.01
N THR A 328 -23.02 -5.29 -11.68
CA THR A 328 -24.24 -5.80 -11.04
C THR A 328 -24.20 -7.32 -10.93
N GLY A 329 -23.61 -7.85 -9.87
CA GLY A 329 -23.69 -9.27 -9.50
C GLY A 329 -23.06 -10.24 -10.51
N ASP A 330 -23.05 -11.53 -10.14
CA ASP A 330 -22.22 -12.62 -10.69
C ASP A 330 -22.21 -12.86 -12.22
N ARG A 331 -22.98 -12.10 -13.03
CA ARG A 331 -22.99 -12.13 -14.53
C ARG A 331 -23.52 -10.83 -15.17
N GLY A 332 -23.60 -9.73 -14.43
CA GLY A 332 -24.31 -8.53 -14.88
C GLY A 332 -23.51 -7.63 -15.83
N PRO A 333 -24.19 -6.78 -16.60
CA PRO A 333 -23.53 -5.81 -17.47
C PRO A 333 -22.89 -4.67 -16.70
N LEU A 334 -21.82 -4.11 -17.28
CA LEU A 334 -21.18 -2.88 -16.84
C LEU A 334 -22.03 -1.69 -17.29
N HIS A 335 -22.39 -0.83 -16.33
CA HIS A 335 -23.08 0.42 -16.59
C HIS A 335 -22.08 1.59 -16.57
N LEU A 336 -21.98 2.28 -17.71
CA LEU A 336 -21.02 3.36 -17.96
C LEU A 336 -21.77 4.69 -18.10
N TRP A 337 -21.21 5.73 -17.50
CA TRP A 337 -21.79 7.07 -17.44
C TRP A 337 -20.69 8.13 -17.44
N ASP A 338 -20.96 9.30 -17.99
CA ASP A 338 -20.02 10.41 -17.97
C ASP A 338 -20.21 11.22 -16.69
N ALA A 339 -19.10 11.57 -16.03
CA ALA A 339 -19.12 12.40 -14.84
C ALA A 339 -19.78 13.77 -15.05
N GLY A 340 -19.87 14.26 -16.30
CA GLY A 340 -20.57 15.49 -16.66
C GLY A 340 -22.07 15.33 -16.96
N TRP A 341 -22.58 14.10 -17.14
CA TRP A 341 -23.97 13.86 -17.61
C TRP A 341 -24.62 12.64 -16.95
N PRO A 342 -25.77 12.79 -16.26
CA PRO A 342 -26.39 11.75 -15.44
C PRO A 342 -27.13 10.64 -16.21
N HIS A 343 -27.20 10.70 -17.55
CA HIS A 343 -27.80 9.64 -18.35
C HIS A 343 -26.75 8.57 -18.68
N ASN A 344 -27.08 7.29 -18.50
CA ASN A 344 -26.21 6.16 -18.86
C ASN A 344 -25.75 6.33 -20.31
N GLN A 345 -24.43 6.40 -20.54
CA GLN A 345 -23.89 6.57 -21.89
C GLN A 345 -23.75 5.23 -22.62
N ALA A 346 -23.51 4.13 -21.89
CA ALA A 346 -23.39 2.80 -22.48
C ALA A 346 -23.66 1.68 -21.45
N ARG A 347 -24.17 0.55 -21.95
CA ARG A 347 -24.28 -0.71 -21.21
C ARG A 347 -23.50 -1.75 -21.99
N ILE A 348 -22.49 -2.36 -21.36
CA ILE A 348 -21.64 -3.34 -22.05
C ILE A 348 -21.62 -4.68 -21.30
N ARG A 349 -21.50 -5.78 -22.04
CA ARG A 349 -21.19 -7.09 -21.50
C ARG A 349 -19.71 -7.37 -21.74
N PRO A 350 -18.85 -7.29 -20.71
CA PRO A 350 -17.44 -7.62 -20.87
C PRO A 350 -17.26 -9.13 -21.07
N LYS A 351 -16.34 -9.51 -21.96
CA LYS A 351 -15.83 -10.89 -22.03
C LYS A 351 -14.88 -11.12 -20.86
N GLY A 352 -14.86 -12.35 -20.32
CA GLY A 352 -14.00 -12.68 -19.18
C GLY A 352 -14.47 -12.08 -17.85
N LEU A 353 -15.78 -12.17 -17.56
CA LEU A 353 -16.45 -11.66 -16.34
C LEU A 353 -15.65 -11.82 -15.04
N ARG A 354 -15.04 -12.99 -14.79
CA ARG A 354 -14.22 -13.22 -13.58
C ARG A 354 -13.05 -12.24 -13.45
N ARG A 355 -12.40 -11.89 -14.57
CA ARG A 355 -11.30 -10.91 -14.56
C ARG A 355 -11.81 -9.52 -14.18
N VAL A 356 -12.97 -9.15 -14.71
CA VAL A 356 -13.60 -7.85 -14.48
C VAL A 356 -14.15 -7.73 -13.05
N GLU A 357 -14.75 -8.79 -12.50
CA GLU A 357 -15.24 -8.83 -11.12
C GLU A 357 -14.12 -8.63 -10.10
N ALA A 358 -13.02 -9.37 -10.25
CA ALA A 358 -11.90 -9.23 -9.34
C ALA A 358 -11.17 -7.90 -9.51
N TRP A 359 -11.08 -7.37 -10.73
CA TRP A 359 -10.63 -5.99 -10.97
C TRP A 359 -11.55 -4.96 -10.27
N ALA A 360 -12.86 -5.11 -10.36
CA ALA A 360 -13.80 -4.17 -9.74
C ALA A 360 -13.86 -4.27 -8.22
N ALA A 361 -13.53 -5.44 -7.66
CA ALA A 361 -13.31 -5.56 -6.23
C ALA A 361 -12.12 -4.70 -5.78
N PHE A 362 -11.08 -4.59 -6.61
CA PHE A 362 -9.90 -3.75 -6.36
C PHE A 362 -10.14 -2.26 -6.67
N ALA A 363 -10.89 -1.95 -7.73
CA ALA A 363 -11.07 -0.59 -8.23
C ALA A 363 -11.99 0.23 -7.32
N ARG A 364 -11.48 1.36 -6.82
CA ARG A 364 -12.21 2.29 -5.94
C ARG A 364 -12.81 3.45 -6.73
N HIS A 365 -12.07 3.95 -7.71
CA HIS A 365 -12.51 4.99 -8.66
C HIS A 365 -12.43 4.47 -10.09
N PRO A 366 -13.28 3.51 -10.45
CA PRO A 366 -13.20 2.87 -11.76
C PRO A 366 -13.58 3.85 -12.88
N VAL A 367 -12.76 3.86 -13.92
CA VAL A 367 -12.96 4.56 -15.19
C VAL A 367 -12.84 3.59 -16.35
N ALA A 368 -13.44 3.95 -17.47
CA ALA A 368 -13.40 3.17 -18.69
C ALA A 368 -13.05 4.08 -19.88
N GLN A 369 -12.19 3.60 -20.76
CA GLN A 369 -11.86 4.23 -22.02
C GLN A 369 -12.10 3.26 -23.18
N PHE A 370 -12.88 3.69 -24.16
CA PHE A 370 -13.14 2.89 -25.36
C PHE A 370 -12.01 3.02 -26.38
N ARG A 371 -11.55 1.89 -26.91
CA ARG A 371 -10.58 1.78 -28.01
C ARG A 371 -11.08 0.75 -29.03
N GLY A 372 -11.88 1.21 -29.99
CA GLY A 372 -12.45 0.35 -31.04
C GLY A 372 -13.36 -0.74 -30.44
N SER A 373 -12.98 -2.01 -30.59
CA SER A 373 -13.73 -3.17 -30.07
C SER A 373 -13.40 -3.55 -28.63
N LYS A 374 -12.55 -2.76 -27.96
CA LYS A 374 -12.07 -3.03 -26.60
C LYS A 374 -12.28 -1.84 -25.69
N VAL A 375 -12.47 -2.13 -24.41
CA VAL A 375 -12.54 -1.14 -23.34
C VAL A 375 -11.36 -1.34 -22.40
N ILE A 376 -10.67 -0.27 -22.09
CA ILE A 376 -9.64 -0.24 -21.06
C ILE A 376 -10.30 0.22 -19.78
N LEU A 377 -10.37 -0.67 -18.80
CA LEU A 377 -10.84 -0.37 -17.45
C LEU A 377 -9.65 0.05 -16.59
N GLY A 378 -9.73 1.17 -15.87
CA GLY A 378 -8.66 1.68 -15.01
C GLY A 378 -9.20 2.31 -13.73
N ASP A 379 -8.31 2.73 -12.83
CA ASP A 379 -8.67 3.41 -11.59
C ASP A 379 -7.99 4.78 -11.52
N VAL A 380 -8.79 5.84 -11.33
CA VAL A 380 -8.31 7.24 -11.34
C VAL A 380 -7.20 7.48 -10.32
N ARG A 381 -7.13 6.65 -9.27
CA ARG A 381 -6.05 6.66 -8.27
C ARG A 381 -4.66 6.52 -8.88
N TYR A 382 -4.56 5.88 -10.04
CA TYR A 382 -3.29 5.47 -10.64
C TYR A 382 -3.06 6.05 -12.04
N GLY A 383 -4.08 6.65 -12.65
CA GLY A 383 -3.98 7.33 -13.95
C GLY A 383 -5.33 7.90 -14.42
N ALA A 384 -5.29 8.92 -15.28
CA ALA A 384 -6.49 9.59 -15.79
C ALA A 384 -7.16 8.84 -16.98
N GLY A 385 -7.01 7.51 -17.06
CA GLY A 385 -7.73 6.68 -18.04
C GLY A 385 -7.38 6.90 -19.52
N GLY A 386 -6.23 7.54 -19.84
CA GLY A 386 -5.76 7.74 -21.22
C GLY A 386 -4.54 6.90 -21.62
N GLU A 387 -3.75 6.46 -20.64
CA GLU A 387 -2.52 5.68 -20.81
C GLU A 387 -2.66 4.31 -20.12
N GLU A 388 -1.89 3.32 -20.54
CA GLU A 388 -1.82 2.00 -19.89
C GLU A 388 -1.15 2.13 -18.50
N ASP A 389 -1.87 2.66 -17.51
CA ASP A 389 -1.41 2.69 -16.13
C ASP A 389 -1.41 1.29 -15.51
N TRP A 390 -0.84 1.11 -14.32
CA TRP A 390 -0.70 -0.21 -13.71
C TRP A 390 -2.04 -0.87 -13.34
N SER A 391 -3.13 -0.10 -13.21
CA SER A 391 -4.47 -0.60 -12.90
C SER A 391 -5.27 -1.01 -14.14
N ALA A 392 -4.75 -0.68 -15.34
CA ALA A 392 -5.44 -0.90 -16.59
C ALA A 392 -5.66 -2.40 -16.89
N LEU A 393 -6.92 -2.77 -17.12
CA LEU A 393 -7.39 -4.07 -17.59
C LEU A 393 -8.09 -3.89 -18.95
N GLU A 394 -7.51 -4.47 -19.99
CA GLU A 394 -8.08 -4.47 -21.33
C GLU A 394 -9.11 -5.60 -21.48
N VAL A 395 -10.31 -5.26 -21.95
CA VAL A 395 -11.43 -6.19 -22.03
C VAL A 395 -12.17 -6.00 -23.35
N GLU A 396 -12.42 -7.10 -24.06
CA GLU A 396 -13.38 -7.10 -25.17
C GLU A 396 -14.81 -7.02 -24.62
N TYR A 397 -15.71 -6.37 -25.35
CA TYR A 397 -17.07 -6.19 -24.89
C TYR A 397 -18.09 -6.30 -26.01
N ASP A 398 -19.31 -6.68 -25.64
CA ASP A 398 -20.49 -6.58 -26.49
C ASP A 398 -21.35 -5.40 -26.03
N ILE A 399 -21.84 -4.59 -26.96
CA ILE A 399 -22.77 -3.48 -26.66
C ILE A 399 -24.14 -4.06 -26.36
N LEU A 400 -24.75 -3.64 -25.25
CA LEU A 400 -26.12 -3.98 -24.90
C LEU A 400 -27.04 -2.78 -25.14
N PRO A 401 -28.30 -3.01 -25.56
CA PRO A 401 -29.28 -1.94 -25.68
C PRO A 401 -29.50 -1.26 -24.33
N ILE A 402 -29.51 0.07 -24.33
CA ILE A 402 -29.96 0.89 -23.22
C ILE A 402 -31.48 0.76 -23.22
N TRP A 403 -32.06 0.12 -22.21
CA TRP A 403 -33.52 0.07 -22.11
C TRP A 403 -34.04 1.49 -21.92
N GLU A 404 -34.80 2.00 -22.88
CA GLU A 404 -35.67 3.17 -22.72
C GLU A 404 -36.79 2.82 -21.73
N SER A 405 -36.47 2.83 -20.45
CA SER A 405 -37.47 2.92 -19.39
C SER A 405 -37.17 4.16 -18.56
N ALA A 406 -37.15 5.32 -19.22
CA ALA A 406 -37.59 6.51 -18.53
C ALA A 406 -39.09 6.29 -18.22
N PRO A 407 -39.59 6.59 -17.01
CA PRO A 407 -41.02 6.77 -16.87
C PRO A 407 -41.41 7.84 -17.90
N ARG A 408 -42.32 7.50 -18.82
CA ARG A 408 -42.93 8.51 -19.68
C ARG A 408 -43.40 9.64 -18.76
N PRO A 409 -43.22 10.91 -19.11
CA PRO A 409 -43.94 11.97 -18.42
C PRO A 409 -45.40 11.54 -18.42
N LEU A 410 -46.05 11.56 -17.26
CA LEU A 410 -47.50 11.44 -17.20
C LEU A 410 -48.05 12.45 -18.20
N GLU A 411 -48.55 11.96 -19.34
CA GLU A 411 -49.37 12.77 -20.23
C GLU A 411 -50.47 13.32 -19.33
N ASN A 412 -50.52 14.64 -19.23
CA ASN A 412 -51.55 15.37 -18.52
C ASN A 412 -52.90 14.94 -19.08
N SER A 413 -53.53 13.95 -18.45
CA SER A 413 -54.97 13.72 -18.55
C SER A 413 -55.64 14.89 -17.84
N VAL A 414 -55.84 15.98 -18.57
CA VAL A 414 -56.80 17.01 -18.20
C VAL A 414 -58.16 16.33 -18.10
N PRO A 415 -58.81 16.27 -16.93
CA PRO A 415 -60.18 15.78 -16.86
C PRO A 415 -61.09 16.81 -17.54
N PRO A 416 -62.11 16.39 -18.32
CA PRO A 416 -63.06 17.34 -18.88
C PRO A 416 -63.84 17.99 -17.72
N MET A 417 -63.76 19.31 -17.65
CA MET A 417 -64.68 20.10 -16.83
C MET A 417 -66.08 19.94 -17.42
N ASN A 418 -66.98 19.34 -16.63
CA ASN A 418 -68.42 19.54 -16.71
C ASN A 418 -68.87 20.21 -15.42
#